data_AF-A0A923UW89-F1
#
_entry.id   AF-A0A923UW89-F1
#
_cell.length_a   1.000
_cell.length_b   1.000
_cell.length_c   1.000
_cell.angle_alpha   90.00
_cell.angle_beta   90.00
_cell.angle_gamma   90.00
#
_symmetry.space_group_name_H-M   'P 1'
#
loop_
_entity.id
_entity.type
_entity.pdbx_description
1 polymer ?
#
loop_
_entity_poly.entity_id
_entity_poly.type
_entity_poly.pdbx_seq_one_letter_code
_entity_poly.pdbx_strand_id
1 'polypeptide(L)'
;GQLRSALVFALQEIAQSPQSRKVFEIVFLKCELVEVTDTLWVRRQEAARRAHANFERILHNAVVRGQLAEDLDIPLACAAMRAMMGGLISNWVFMPGQFELAKEAGRLVDGCLDMVRYAGSLRG
;
A
#
# COMPACT_ATOMS: atom_id res chain seq x y z
N GLY A 1 8.26 4.50 13.82
CA GLY A 1 7.35 3.43 14.29
C GLY A 1 7.55 2.16 13.49
N GLN A 2 7.10 1.00 14.01
CA GLN A 2 7.20 -0.30 13.31
C GLN A 2 6.47 -0.29 11.96
N LEU A 3 5.32 0.40 11.86
CA LEU A 3 4.57 0.56 10.62
C LEU A 3 5.39 1.24 9.51
N ARG A 4 5.90 2.45 9.80
CA ARG A 4 6.73 3.21 8.85
C ARG A 4 7.87 2.35 8.32
N SER A 5 8.60 1.69 9.21
CA SER A 5 9.76 0.86 8.86
C SER A 5 9.37 -0.30 7.94
N ALA A 6 8.23 -0.96 8.23
CA ALA A 6 7.72 -2.06 7.40
C ALA A 6 7.31 -1.59 5.99
N LEU A 7 6.66 -0.43 5.87
CA LEU A 7 6.25 0.11 4.56
C LEU A 7 7.44 0.59 3.74
N VAL A 8 8.40 1.27 4.37
CA VAL A 8 9.64 1.70 3.71
C VAL A 8 10.41 0.49 3.21
N PHE A 9 10.58 -0.53 4.06
CA PHE A 9 11.21 -1.79 3.68
C PHE A 9 10.47 -2.45 2.51
N ALA A 10 9.14 -2.52 2.55
CA ALA A 10 8.35 -3.11 1.48
C ALA A 10 8.59 -2.39 0.13
N LEU A 11 8.55 -1.06 0.09
CA LEU A 11 8.83 -0.31 -1.15
C LEU A 11 10.26 -0.51 -1.65
N GLN A 12 11.24 -0.57 -0.74
CA GLN A 12 12.63 -0.82 -1.08
C GLN A 12 12.83 -2.23 -1.65
N GLU A 13 12.25 -3.25 -1.03
CA GLU A 13 12.30 -4.63 -1.50
C GLU A 13 11.65 -4.79 -2.88
N ILE A 14 10.50 -4.14 -3.10
CA ILE A 14 9.82 -4.13 -4.39
C ILE A 14 10.71 -3.53 -5.48
N ALA A 15 11.39 -2.43 -5.17
CA ALA A 15 12.24 -1.72 -6.11
C ALA A 15 13.55 -2.44 -6.41
N GLN A 16 14.19 -3.04 -5.39
CA GLN A 16 15.55 -3.56 -5.45
C GLN A 16 15.62 -5.05 -5.79
N SER A 17 14.60 -5.85 -5.41
CA SER A 17 14.56 -7.28 -5.74
C SER A 17 14.07 -7.50 -7.18
N PRO A 18 14.88 -8.12 -8.06
CA PRO A 18 14.44 -8.45 -9.41
C PRO A 18 13.22 -9.38 -9.42
N GLN A 19 13.13 -10.27 -8.43
CA GLN A 19 11.99 -11.18 -8.28
C GLN A 19 10.71 -10.40 -7.93
N SER A 20 10.77 -9.53 -6.92
CA SER A 20 9.61 -8.71 -6.52
C SER A 20 9.15 -7.82 -7.67
N ARG A 21 10.09 -7.14 -8.34
CA ARG A 21 9.80 -6.30 -9.51
C ARG A 21 9.04 -7.08 -10.59
N LYS A 22 9.55 -8.25 -10.96
CA LYS A 22 8.91 -9.12 -11.97
C LYS A 22 7.50 -9.55 -11.58
N VAL A 23 7.27 -9.86 -10.30
CA VAL A 23 5.93 -10.20 -9.79
C VAL A 23 4.97 -9.02 -9.98
N PHE A 24 5.38 -7.82 -9.60
CA PHE A 24 4.51 -6.64 -9.72
C PHE A 24 4.29 -6.20 -11.18
N GLU A 25 5.29 -6.34 -12.06
CA GLU A 25 5.12 -6.16 -13.51
C GLU A 25 4.07 -7.11 -14.08
N ILE A 26 4.10 -8.39 -13.70
CA ILE A 26 3.10 -9.37 -14.15
C ILE A 26 1.72 -8.95 -13.66
N VAL A 27 1.57 -8.73 -12.34
CA VAL A 27 0.29 -8.44 -11.69
C VAL A 27 -0.36 -7.14 -12.21
N PHE A 28 0.45 -6.10 -12.48
CA PHE A 28 -0.09 -4.80 -12.90
C PHE A 28 -0.17 -4.60 -14.41
N LEU A 29 0.70 -5.19 -15.22
CA LEU A 29 0.79 -4.90 -16.66
C LEU A 29 0.42 -6.05 -17.58
N LYS A 30 0.54 -7.32 -17.13
CA LYS A 30 0.45 -8.49 -18.03
C LYS A 30 -0.73 -9.41 -17.73
N CYS A 31 -1.36 -9.27 -16.57
CA CYS A 31 -2.56 -10.02 -16.24
C CYS A 31 -3.79 -9.37 -16.90
N GLU A 32 -4.29 -9.99 -17.96
CA GLU A 32 -5.59 -9.65 -18.52
C GLU A 32 -6.70 -10.25 -17.63
N LEU A 33 -7.75 -9.49 -17.38
CA LEU A 33 -8.90 -9.94 -16.59
C LEU A 33 -9.82 -10.78 -17.49
N VAL A 34 -9.46 -12.04 -17.72
CA VAL A 34 -10.16 -12.85 -18.74
C VAL A 34 -11.44 -13.49 -18.19
N GLU A 35 -11.55 -13.83 -16.90
CA GLU A 35 -12.80 -14.23 -16.22
C GLU A 35 -12.61 -14.43 -14.70
N VAL A 36 -13.69 -14.37 -13.90
CA VAL A 36 -13.67 -14.48 -12.42
C VAL A 36 -13.22 -15.88 -11.93
N THR A 37 -13.26 -16.89 -12.79
CA THR A 37 -12.82 -18.27 -12.53
C THR A 37 -11.31 -18.47 -12.69
N ASP A 38 -10.56 -17.46 -13.14
CA ASP A 38 -9.11 -17.53 -13.23
C ASP A 38 -8.49 -17.64 -11.83
N THR A 39 -7.77 -18.73 -11.59
CA THR A 39 -7.01 -18.97 -10.36
C THR A 39 -6.09 -17.80 -9.97
N LEU A 40 -5.59 -17.05 -10.96
CA LEU A 40 -4.76 -15.88 -10.74
C LEU A 40 -5.57 -14.71 -10.16
N TRP A 41 -6.80 -14.51 -10.63
CA TRP A 41 -7.71 -13.50 -10.11
C TRP A 41 -8.07 -13.76 -8.64
N VAL A 42 -8.44 -15.00 -8.31
CA VAL A 42 -8.72 -15.42 -6.93
C VAL A 42 -7.51 -15.19 -6.01
N ARG A 43 -6.31 -15.56 -6.47
CA ARG A 43 -5.07 -15.32 -5.72
C ARG A 43 -4.78 -13.83 -5.49
N ARG A 44 -5.03 -12.99 -6.50
CA ARG A 44 -4.87 -11.53 -6.42
C ARG A 44 -5.86 -10.94 -5.42
N GLN A 45 -7.11 -11.38 -5.45
CA GLN A 45 -8.14 -10.94 -4.49
C GLN A 45 -7.77 -11.33 -3.06
N GLU A 46 -7.31 -12.57 -2.83
CA GLU A 46 -6.92 -13.00 -1.48
C GLU A 46 -5.66 -12.27 -0.99
N ALA A 47 -4.68 -12.00 -1.86
CA ALA A 47 -3.53 -11.16 -1.52
C ALA A 47 -3.97 -9.73 -1.14
N ALA A 48 -4.89 -9.14 -1.91
CA ALA A 48 -5.45 -7.83 -1.63
C ALA A 48 -6.22 -7.81 -0.30
N ARG A 49 -7.01 -8.85 0.00
CA ARG A 49 -7.75 -9.00 1.26
C ARG A 49 -6.82 -9.12 2.46
N ARG A 50 -5.76 -9.92 2.36
CA ARG A 50 -4.73 -10.05 3.42
C ARG A 50 -4.00 -8.74 3.66
N ALA A 51 -3.63 -8.02 2.59
CA ALA A 51 -3.04 -6.69 2.72
C ALA A 51 -4.00 -5.72 3.43
N HIS A 52 -5.30 -5.75 3.08
CA HIS A 52 -6.32 -4.93 3.73
C HIS A 52 -6.41 -5.16 5.22
N ALA A 53 -6.58 -6.42 5.63
CA ALA A 53 -6.69 -6.79 7.04
C ALA A 53 -5.44 -6.37 7.82
N ASN A 54 -4.26 -6.42 7.18
CA ASN A 54 -3.04 -5.94 7.82
C ASN A 54 -3.05 -4.41 8.03
N PHE A 55 -3.43 -3.63 7.02
CA PHE A 55 -3.55 -2.17 7.15
C PHE A 55 -4.58 -1.76 8.20
N GLU A 56 -5.76 -2.39 8.19
CA GLU A 56 -6.82 -2.13 9.15
C GLU A 56 -6.36 -2.40 10.60
N ARG A 57 -5.76 -3.57 10.84
CA ARG A 57 -5.17 -3.94 12.14
C ARG A 57 -4.10 -2.93 12.58
N ILE A 58 -3.28 -2.46 11.66
CA ILE A 58 -2.23 -1.49 11.95
C ILE A 58 -2.83 -0.13 12.35
N LEU A 59 -3.81 0.37 11.59
CA LEU A 59 -4.46 1.64 11.87
C LEU A 59 -5.20 1.60 13.21
N HIS A 60 -5.92 0.51 13.48
CA HIS A 60 -6.57 0.28 14.78
C HIS A 60 -5.55 0.33 15.93
N ASN A 61 -4.41 -0.36 15.80
CA ASN A 61 -3.37 -0.32 16.83
C ASN A 61 -2.75 1.08 17.00
N ALA A 62 -2.66 1.87 15.94
CA ALA A 62 -2.15 3.22 16.00
C ALA A 62 -3.13 4.17 16.71
N VAL A 63 -4.44 4.00 16.48
CA VAL A 63 -5.50 4.71 17.23
C VAL A 63 -5.44 4.35 18.72
N VAL A 64 -5.42 3.05 19.07
CA VAL A 64 -5.34 2.58 20.48
C VAL A 64 -4.09 3.10 21.21
N ARG A 65 -3.00 3.36 20.49
CA ARG A 65 -1.74 3.90 21.05
C ARG A 65 -1.68 5.44 21.05
N GLY A 66 -2.75 6.13 20.69
CA GLY A 66 -2.80 7.60 20.59
C GLY A 66 -1.90 8.18 19.49
N GLN A 67 -1.54 7.37 18.49
CA GLN A 67 -0.68 7.80 17.37
C GLN A 67 -1.48 8.41 16.22
N LEU A 68 -2.77 8.06 16.12
CA LEU A 68 -3.75 8.62 15.20
C LEU A 68 -4.94 9.16 16.02
N ALA A 69 -5.80 9.95 15.37
CA ALA A 69 -6.97 10.51 16.01
C ALA A 69 -7.95 9.41 16.45
N GLU A 70 -8.61 9.62 17.60
CA GLU A 70 -9.58 8.66 18.16
C GLU A 70 -10.83 8.50 17.28
N ASP A 71 -11.18 9.54 16.52
CA ASP A 71 -12.31 9.63 15.59
C ASP A 71 -11.93 9.30 14.14
N LEU A 72 -10.80 8.60 13.92
CA LEU A 72 -10.40 8.19 12.58
C LEU A 72 -11.38 7.14 12.02
N ASP A 73 -11.93 7.39 10.83
CA ASP A 73 -12.66 6.39 10.05
C ASP A 73 -11.64 5.38 9.49
N ILE A 74 -11.45 4.29 10.24
CA ILE A 74 -10.47 3.25 9.92
C ILE A 74 -10.71 2.63 8.53
N PRO A 75 -11.95 2.20 8.16
CA PRO A 75 -12.22 1.71 6.81
C PRO A 75 -11.82 2.68 5.70
N LEU A 76 -12.18 3.96 5.82
CA LEU A 76 -11.88 4.98 4.81
C LEU A 76 -10.38 5.28 4.75
N ALA A 77 -9.73 5.44 5.90
CA ALA A 77 -8.28 5.65 6.00
C ALA A 77 -7.50 4.45 5.42
N CYS A 78 -7.96 3.22 5.68
CA CYS A 78 -7.37 2.01 5.13
C CYS A 78 -7.49 1.97 3.61
N ALA A 79 -8.65 2.32 3.05
CA ALA A 79 -8.86 2.41 1.61
C ALA A 79 -7.92 3.44 0.96
N ALA A 80 -7.84 4.65 1.52
CA ALA A 80 -6.97 5.71 1.03
C ALA A 80 -5.48 5.31 1.08
N MET A 81 -5.03 4.76 2.21
CA MET A 81 -3.66 4.32 2.40
C MET A 81 -3.26 3.23 1.40
N ARG A 82 -4.16 2.26 1.17
CA ARG A 82 -3.94 1.20 0.18
C ARG A 82 -3.92 1.72 -1.25
N ALA A 83 -4.80 2.65 -1.59
CA ALA A 83 -4.85 3.26 -2.91
C ALA A 83 -3.53 3.99 -3.20
N MET A 84 -3.02 4.75 -2.24
CA MET A 84 -1.72 5.44 -2.38
C MET A 84 -0.57 4.44 -2.55
N MET A 85 -0.45 3.45 -1.66
CA MET A 85 0.66 2.47 -1.73
C MET A 85 0.60 1.63 -3.02
N GLY A 86 -0.58 1.15 -3.41
CA GLY A 86 -0.77 0.41 -4.64
C GLY A 86 -0.51 1.25 -5.88
N GLY A 87 -0.97 2.51 -5.86
CA GLY A 87 -0.73 3.49 -6.93
C GLY A 87 0.75 3.81 -7.12
N LEU A 88 1.51 3.98 -6.03
CA LEU A 88 2.96 4.20 -6.10
C LEU A 88 3.68 3.03 -6.80
N ILE A 89 3.36 1.79 -6.41
CA ILE A 89 3.97 0.60 -7.01
C ILE A 89 3.55 0.48 -8.48
N SER A 90 2.26 0.65 -8.77
CA SER A 90 1.71 0.55 -10.12
C SER A 90 2.31 1.60 -11.05
N ASN A 91 2.39 2.86 -10.63
CA ASN A 91 2.94 3.96 -11.43
C ASN A 91 4.43 3.75 -11.69
N TRP A 92 5.18 3.33 -10.67
CA TRP A 92 6.61 3.05 -10.82
C TRP A 92 6.88 1.90 -11.80
N VAL A 93 6.06 0.84 -11.75
CA VAL A 93 6.14 -0.28 -12.69
C VAL A 93 5.75 0.14 -14.11
N PHE A 94 4.71 0.97 -14.24
CA PHE A 94 4.20 1.42 -15.54
C PHE A 94 5.12 2.44 -16.22
N MET A 95 5.72 3.35 -15.46
CA MET A 95 6.62 4.41 -15.94
C MET A 95 7.96 4.37 -15.19
N PRO A 96 8.84 3.40 -15.51
CA PRO A 96 10.14 3.31 -14.87
C PRO A 96 10.96 4.58 -15.11
N GLY A 97 11.60 5.10 -14.05
CA GLY A 97 12.43 6.31 -14.11
C GLY A 97 11.69 7.63 -13.88
N GLN A 98 10.36 7.64 -13.77
CA GLN A 98 9.62 8.86 -13.38
C GLN A 98 9.99 9.32 -11.97
N PHE A 99 10.28 8.36 -11.08
CA PHE A 99 10.78 8.61 -9.73
C PHE A 99 11.53 7.38 -9.18
N GLU A 100 12.38 7.61 -8.18
CA GLU A 100 13.27 6.59 -7.60
C GLU A 100 12.61 5.92 -6.39
N LEU A 101 11.74 4.93 -6.62
CA LEU A 101 10.91 4.30 -5.58
C LEU A 101 11.70 3.86 -4.33
N ALA A 102 12.87 3.22 -4.50
CA ALA A 102 13.72 2.80 -3.39
C ALA A 102 14.29 3.99 -2.59
N LYS A 103 14.75 5.03 -3.29
CA LYS A 103 15.39 6.21 -2.70
C LYS A 103 14.37 7.09 -1.99
N GLU A 104 13.16 7.17 -2.54
CA GLU A 104 12.09 8.05 -2.08
C GLU A 104 11.09 7.36 -1.13
N ALA A 105 11.21 6.04 -0.95
CA ALA A 105 10.34 5.22 -0.11
C ALA A 105 10.03 5.87 1.26
N GLY A 106 11.04 6.41 1.93
CA GLY A 106 10.87 7.12 3.20
C GLY A 106 9.88 8.28 3.10
N ARG A 107 10.09 9.19 2.15
CA ARG A 107 9.27 10.39 1.95
C ARG A 107 7.85 10.04 1.48
N LEU A 108 7.73 9.04 0.62
CA LEU A 108 6.44 8.55 0.13
C LEU A 108 5.60 7.94 1.26
N VAL A 109 6.23 7.13 2.11
CA VAL A 109 5.57 6.57 3.29
C VAL A 109 5.21 7.66 4.29
N ASP A 110 6.09 8.64 4.52
CA ASP A 110 5.79 9.77 5.41
C ASP A 110 4.56 10.55 4.92
N GLY A 111 4.46 10.86 3.62
CA GLY A 111 3.26 11.51 3.07
C GLY A 111 1.99 10.66 3.23
N CYS A 112 2.11 9.34 3.12
CA CYS A 112 0.99 8.42 3.36
C CYS A 112 0.54 8.41 4.83
N LEU A 113 1.49 8.47 5.76
CA LEU A 113 1.22 8.54 7.19
C LEU A 113 0.66 9.91 7.59
N ASP A 114 1.16 11.00 7.01
CA ASP A 114 0.65 12.35 7.23
C ASP A 114 -0.80 12.48 6.77
N MET A 115 -1.16 11.86 5.64
CA MET A 115 -2.55 11.80 5.17
C MET A 115 -3.48 11.21 6.24
N VAL A 116 -3.19 10.01 6.75
CA VAL A 116 -4.06 9.37 7.76
C VAL A 116 -4.00 10.04 9.14
N ARG A 117 -2.96 10.82 9.41
CA ARG A 117 -2.80 11.53 10.68
C ARG A 117 -3.51 12.88 10.71
N TYR A 118 -3.45 13.63 9.61
CA TYR A 118 -3.85 15.03 9.59
C TYR A 118 -5.07 15.32 8.71
N ALA A 119 -5.46 14.45 7.78
CA ALA A 119 -6.63 14.70 6.95
C ALA A 119 -7.92 14.59 7.79
N GLY A 120 -8.54 15.73 8.09
CA GLY A 120 -9.83 15.79 8.78
C GLY A 120 -10.96 15.10 8.00
N SER A 121 -10.82 14.98 6.67
CA SER A 121 -11.77 14.28 5.80
C SER A 121 -11.75 12.75 5.94
N LEU A 122 -10.81 12.19 6.72
CA LEU A 122 -10.75 10.76 7.06
C LEU A 122 -11.29 10.48 8.47
N ARG A 123 -11.98 11.43 9.08
CA ARG A 123 -12.56 11.32 10.43
C ARG A 123 -14.09 11.30 10.35
N GLY A 124 -14.74 10.69 11.33
CA GLY A 124 -16.21 10.59 11.37
C GLY A 124 -16.72 9.69 12.48
#